data_AF-A0A516W8S2-F1
#
_entry.id   AF-A0A516W8S2-F1
#
_cell.length_a   1.000
_cell.length_b   1.000
_cell.length_c   1.000
_cell.angle_alpha   90.00
_cell.angle_beta   90.00
_cell.angle_gamma   90.00
#
_symmetry.space_group_name_H-M   'P 1'
#
loop_
_entity.id
_entity.type
_entity.pdbx_description
1 polymer ?
#
loop_
_entity_poly.entity_id
_entity_poly.type
_entity_poly.pdbx_seq_one_letter_code
_entity_poly.pdbx_strand_id
1 'polypeptide(L)'
;MQSSLKAFLFAAAVSFGLSSPYAMAESRLEPARAETPVQAPAAIDPSDEQLEKYVGAARKIDAVAADYQPRLAGVTDPAERQALLREADGKMIALVERDGLSVDEYNGISVAVQQNPALRQRVVDMLARSQGG
;
A
#
# COMPACT_ATOMS: atom_id res chain seq x y z
N MET A 1 -22.02 6.69 29.00
CA MET A 1 -22.78 6.08 27.88
C MET A 1 -21.91 5.00 27.29
N GLN A 2 -22.11 3.76 27.73
CA GLN A 2 -21.54 2.57 27.10
C GLN A 2 -22.69 1.91 26.33
N SER A 3 -22.48 1.60 25.06
CA SER A 3 -23.41 0.80 24.28
C SER A 3 -22.63 -0.29 23.58
N SER A 4 -22.56 -1.43 24.26
CA SER A 4 -22.23 -2.76 23.76
C SER A 4 -23.46 -3.44 23.14
N LEU A 5 -23.22 -4.61 22.52
CA LEU A 5 -24.16 -5.56 21.88
C LEU A 5 -24.52 -5.22 20.41
N LYS A 6 -24.40 -6.14 19.44
CA LYS A 6 -24.94 -7.51 19.45
C LYS A 6 -24.08 -8.48 18.61
N ALA A 7 -23.58 -9.53 19.28
CA ALA A 7 -23.16 -10.76 18.63
C ALA A 7 -24.40 -11.48 18.08
N PHE A 8 -24.35 -11.92 16.83
CA PHE A 8 -25.32 -12.88 16.30
C PHE A 8 -24.73 -14.28 16.46
N LEU A 9 -25.27 -15.01 17.43
CA LEU A 9 -25.15 -16.46 17.54
C LEU A 9 -26.35 -17.09 16.86
N PHE A 10 -26.14 -17.91 15.84
CA PHE A 10 -27.06 -18.97 15.44
C PHE A 10 -26.28 -20.07 14.71
N ALA A 11 -26.08 -21.20 15.39
CA ALA A 11 -26.35 -22.52 14.82
C ALA A 11 -26.35 -23.54 15.96
N ALA A 12 -27.47 -24.24 16.06
CA ALA A 12 -27.79 -25.19 17.10
C ALA A 12 -27.02 -26.51 16.97
N ALA A 13 -26.95 -27.20 18.11
CA ALA A 13 -26.41 -28.53 18.37
C ALA A 13 -26.74 -29.61 17.32
N VAL A 14 -25.89 -30.64 17.23
CA VAL A 14 -26.24 -32.04 17.56
C VAL A 14 -25.02 -32.98 17.38
N SER A 15 -24.71 -33.67 18.48
CA SER A 15 -24.25 -35.06 18.64
C SER A 15 -22.89 -35.59 18.14
N PHE A 16 -22.25 -36.28 19.10
CA PHE A 16 -21.17 -37.26 19.01
C PHE A 16 -21.42 -38.35 17.93
N GLY A 17 -20.39 -38.69 17.15
CA GLY A 17 -20.39 -39.81 16.20
C GLY A 17 -18.98 -40.15 15.71
N LEU A 18 -18.63 -41.43 15.81
CA LEU A 18 -17.32 -42.03 15.52
C LEU A 18 -17.02 -42.18 14.00
N SER A 19 -15.73 -42.12 13.65
CA SER A 19 -15.07 -42.83 12.52
C SER A 19 -15.31 -42.41 11.04
N SER A 20 -14.31 -41.73 10.45
CA SER A 20 -13.73 -41.84 9.08
C SER A 20 -14.65 -41.87 7.82
N PRO A 21 -14.12 -41.81 6.57
CA PRO A 21 -14.15 -40.59 5.74
C PRO A 21 -15.02 -40.73 4.47
N TYR A 22 -15.20 -39.59 3.79
CA TYR A 22 -15.73 -39.38 2.42
C TYR A 22 -17.22 -39.05 2.24
N ALA A 23 -17.40 -38.01 1.42
CA ALA A 23 -18.58 -37.59 0.67
C ALA A 23 -19.68 -36.82 1.43
N MET A 24 -19.56 -35.48 1.43
CA MET A 24 -20.71 -34.60 1.21
C MET A 24 -20.32 -33.47 0.25
N ALA A 25 -20.85 -33.56 -0.96
CA ALA A 25 -20.96 -32.46 -1.88
C ALA A 25 -22.22 -31.65 -1.50
N GLU A 26 -22.03 -30.43 -1.02
CA GLU A 26 -23.09 -29.41 -1.00
C GLU A 26 -22.50 -28.08 -1.46
N SER A 27 -22.66 -27.84 -2.77
CA SER A 27 -23.17 -26.60 -3.34
C SER A 27 -22.94 -25.30 -2.55
N ARG A 28 -21.69 -24.83 -2.50
CA ARG A 28 -21.41 -23.40 -2.28
C ARG A 28 -21.03 -22.76 -3.61
N LEU A 29 -22.05 -22.34 -4.36
CA LEU A 29 -21.90 -21.32 -5.39
C LEU A 29 -21.64 -19.99 -4.68
N GLU A 30 -20.39 -19.78 -4.27
CA GLU A 30 -19.88 -18.44 -4.04
C GLU A 30 -19.45 -17.86 -5.38
N PRO A 31 -19.78 -16.59 -5.70
CA PRO A 31 -19.05 -15.90 -6.74
C PRO A 31 -17.60 -15.82 -6.25
N ALA A 32 -16.74 -16.65 -6.83
CA ALA A 32 -15.31 -16.45 -6.82
C ALA A 32 -15.08 -15.07 -7.45
N ARG A 33 -15.10 -14.02 -6.62
CA ARG A 33 -14.37 -12.81 -6.94
C ARG A 33 -12.93 -13.30 -7.02
N ALA A 34 -12.43 -13.43 -8.24
CA ALA A 34 -11.01 -13.47 -8.49
C ALA A 34 -10.45 -12.14 -7.98
N GLU A 35 -10.23 -12.07 -6.67
CA GLU A 35 -9.35 -11.08 -6.06
C GLU A 35 -8.00 -11.40 -6.67
N THR A 36 -7.65 -10.66 -7.73
CA THR A 36 -6.30 -10.73 -8.28
C THR A 36 -5.39 -10.40 -7.10
N PRO A 37 -4.50 -11.32 -6.65
CA PRO A 37 -3.64 -11.03 -5.53
C PRO A 37 -2.76 -9.87 -5.97
N VAL A 38 -3.03 -8.66 -5.47
CA VAL A 38 -2.08 -7.55 -5.58
C VAL A 38 -0.94 -7.98 -4.67
N GLN A 39 0.10 -8.57 -5.27
CA GLN A 39 1.31 -8.92 -4.54
C GLN A 39 1.88 -7.63 -3.98
N ALA A 40 1.91 -7.53 -2.66
CA ALA A 40 2.59 -6.44 -2.01
C ALA A 40 4.08 -6.51 -2.40
N PRO A 41 4.71 -5.37 -2.77
CA PRO A 41 6.11 -5.35 -3.12
C PRO A 41 6.94 -5.89 -1.95
N ALA A 42 7.90 -6.76 -2.26
CA ALA A 42 8.77 -7.33 -1.24
C ALA A 42 9.70 -6.26 -0.66
N ALA A 43 9.91 -6.28 0.65
CA ALA A 43 10.94 -5.46 1.27
C ALA A 43 12.32 -5.86 0.72
N ILE A 44 13.13 -4.87 0.34
CA ILE A 44 14.53 -5.09 -0.04
C ILE A 44 15.48 -4.56 1.05
N ASP A 45 16.74 -4.97 1.00
CA ASP A 45 17.80 -4.33 1.79
C ASP A 45 18.50 -3.28 0.91
N PRO A 46 18.17 -1.97 1.05
CA PRO A 46 18.71 -0.95 0.18
C PRO A 46 20.18 -0.65 0.45
N SER A 47 20.94 -0.48 -0.62
CA SER A 47 22.25 0.18 -0.54
C SER A 47 22.11 1.66 -0.19
N ASP A 48 23.20 2.28 0.28
CA ASP A 48 23.23 3.71 0.60
C ASP A 48 22.89 4.59 -0.62
N GLU A 49 23.40 4.24 -1.80
CA GLU A 49 23.10 4.95 -3.06
C GLU A 49 21.60 4.84 -3.41
N GLN A 50 20.99 3.66 -3.25
CA GLN A 50 19.55 3.49 -3.45
C GLN A 50 18.73 4.31 -2.45
N LEU A 51 19.20 4.40 -1.20
CA LEU A 51 18.54 5.19 -0.17
C LEU A 51 18.65 6.70 -0.45
N GLU A 52 19.77 7.18 -0.98
CA GLU A 52 19.94 8.56 -1.41
C GLU A 52 19.01 8.91 -2.59
N LYS A 53 18.94 8.04 -3.61
CA LYS A 53 17.99 8.19 -4.72
C LYS A 53 16.54 8.18 -4.23
N TYR A 54 16.23 7.28 -3.30
CA TYR A 54 14.91 7.18 -2.67
C TYR A 54 14.53 8.48 -1.96
N VAL A 55 15.43 9.06 -1.18
CA VAL A 55 15.23 10.35 -0.50
C VAL A 55 14.98 11.47 -1.52
N GLY A 56 15.75 11.50 -2.62
CA GLY A 56 15.55 12.44 -3.71
C GLY A 56 14.15 12.33 -4.35
N ALA A 57 13.76 11.11 -4.70
CA ALA A 57 12.48 10.81 -5.32
C ALA A 57 11.31 11.11 -4.38
N ALA A 58 11.38 10.67 -3.12
CA ALA A 58 10.34 10.86 -2.11
C ALA A 58 10.01 12.34 -1.92
N ARG A 59 11.02 13.21 -1.82
CA ARG A 59 10.81 14.66 -1.72
C ARG A 59 10.06 15.25 -2.91
N LYS A 60 10.40 14.80 -4.12
CA LYS A 60 9.75 15.27 -5.35
C LYS A 60 8.32 14.76 -5.45
N ILE A 61 8.07 13.52 -5.03
CA ILE A 61 6.75 12.92 -4.96
C ILE A 61 5.87 13.66 -3.94
N ASP A 62 6.40 13.98 -2.76
CA ASP A 62 5.69 14.79 -1.75
C ASP A 62 5.28 16.15 -2.32
N ALA A 63 6.15 16.81 -3.10
CA ALA A 63 5.81 18.06 -3.76
C ALA A 63 4.68 17.91 -4.79
N VAL A 64 4.67 16.81 -5.56
CA VAL A 64 3.55 16.49 -6.48
C VAL A 64 2.27 16.22 -5.69
N ALA A 65 2.33 15.42 -4.63
CA ALA A 65 1.16 15.13 -3.79
C ALA A 65 0.56 16.41 -3.20
N ALA A 66 1.41 17.33 -2.74
CA ALA A 66 1.00 18.63 -2.21
C ALA A 66 0.33 19.52 -3.28
N ASP A 67 0.77 19.49 -4.54
CA ASP A 67 0.13 20.20 -5.66
C ASP A 67 -1.25 19.63 -6.00
N TYR A 68 -1.37 18.30 -5.99
CA TYR A 68 -2.60 17.61 -6.41
C TYR A 68 -3.67 17.55 -5.33
N GLN A 69 -3.31 17.58 -4.04
CA GLN A 69 -4.27 17.56 -2.95
C GLN A 69 -5.37 18.63 -3.08
N PRO A 70 -5.06 19.94 -3.22
CA PRO A 70 -6.10 20.97 -3.36
C PRO A 70 -6.88 20.83 -4.67
N ARG A 71 -6.24 20.38 -5.76
CA ARG A 71 -6.89 20.15 -7.05
C ARG A 71 -7.93 19.04 -6.95
N LEU A 72 -7.58 17.93 -6.32
CA LEU A 72 -8.50 16.79 -6.09
C LEU A 72 -9.64 17.16 -5.14
N ALA A 73 -9.38 17.98 -4.11
CA ALA A 73 -10.40 18.45 -3.18
C ALA A 73 -11.44 19.37 -3.87
N GLY A 74 -11.01 20.12 -4.90
CA GLY A 74 -11.88 20.99 -5.69
C GLY A 74 -12.75 20.27 -6.73
N VAL A 75 -12.47 19.01 -7.03
CA VAL A 75 -13.14 18.26 -8.11
C VAL A 75 -14.22 17.32 -7.56
N THR A 76 -15.48 17.62 -7.91
CA THR A 76 -16.63 16.78 -7.55
C THR A 76 -16.92 15.69 -8.58
N ASP A 77 -16.62 15.96 -9.85
CA ASP A 77 -16.85 15.00 -10.94
C ASP A 77 -15.94 13.76 -10.81
N PRO A 78 -16.48 12.54 -10.79
CA PRO A 78 -15.68 11.32 -10.65
C PRO A 78 -14.70 11.09 -11.80
N ALA A 79 -15.05 11.44 -13.04
CA ALA A 79 -14.21 11.19 -14.20
C ALA A 79 -13.02 12.16 -14.23
N GLU A 80 -13.25 13.43 -13.90
CA GLU A 80 -12.21 14.44 -13.74
C GLU A 80 -11.28 14.10 -12.56
N ARG A 81 -11.83 13.63 -11.43
CA ARG A 81 -11.01 13.15 -10.31
C ARG A 81 -10.10 12.01 -10.73
N GLN A 82 -10.63 11.03 -11.48
CA GLN A 82 -9.83 9.91 -11.98
C GLN A 82 -8.76 10.37 -12.99
N ALA A 83 -9.05 11.38 -13.81
CA ALA A 83 -8.07 11.95 -14.73
C ALA A 83 -6.90 12.61 -13.97
N LEU A 84 -7.19 13.39 -12.93
CA LEU A 84 -6.16 14.00 -12.07
C LEU A 84 -5.30 12.95 -11.35
N LEU A 85 -5.92 11.89 -10.84
CA LEU A 85 -5.18 10.79 -10.20
C LEU A 85 -4.20 10.14 -11.18
N ARG A 86 -4.65 9.80 -12.40
CA ARG A 86 -3.76 9.22 -13.43
C ARG A 86 -2.63 10.17 -13.82
N GLU A 87 -2.90 11.47 -13.91
CA GLU A 87 -1.86 12.46 -14.20
C GLU A 87 -0.82 12.52 -13.07
N ALA A 88 -1.26 12.49 -11.81
CA ALA A 88 -0.37 12.42 -10.66
C ALA A 88 0.48 11.15 -10.66
N ASP A 89 -0.14 9.98 -10.85
CA ASP A 89 0.54 8.69 -10.89
C ASP A 89 1.64 8.68 -11.97
N GLY A 90 1.33 9.16 -13.18
CA GLY A 90 2.31 9.26 -14.26
C GLY A 90 3.49 10.18 -13.92
N LYS A 91 3.23 11.30 -13.25
CA LYS A 91 4.30 12.20 -12.78
C LYS A 91 5.16 11.56 -11.70
N MET A 92 4.54 10.86 -10.74
CA MET A 92 5.27 10.17 -9.69
C MET A 92 6.18 9.07 -10.25
N ILE A 93 5.69 8.26 -11.18
CA ILE A 93 6.49 7.22 -11.87
C ILE A 93 7.69 7.85 -12.57
N ALA A 94 7.48 8.90 -13.36
CA ALA A 94 8.55 9.58 -14.08
C ALA A 94 9.61 10.19 -13.14
N LEU A 95 9.22 10.65 -11.95
CA LEU A 95 10.16 11.15 -10.94
C LEU A 95 11.05 10.05 -10.36
N VAL A 96 10.46 8.88 -10.08
CA VAL A 96 11.20 7.69 -9.59
C VAL A 96 12.23 7.24 -10.64
N GLU A 97 11.79 7.09 -11.89
CA GLU A 97 12.65 6.65 -12.99
C GLU A 97 13.77 7.64 -13.29
N ARG A 98 13.48 8.94 -13.28
CA ARG A 98 14.49 9.99 -13.51
C ARG A 98 15.59 10.00 -12.44
N ASP A 99 15.26 9.64 -11.20
CA ASP A 99 16.23 9.56 -10.11
C ASP A 99 16.98 8.21 -10.10
N GLY A 100 16.77 7.38 -11.12
CA GLY A 100 17.53 6.15 -11.36
C GLY A 100 17.06 4.97 -10.53
N LEU A 101 15.78 4.98 -10.12
CA LEU A 101 15.10 3.86 -9.47
C LEU A 101 13.99 3.33 -10.38
N SER A 102 13.76 2.03 -10.35
CA SER A 102 12.52 1.45 -10.87
C SER A 102 11.38 1.68 -9.88
N VAL A 103 10.12 1.67 -10.36
CA VAL A 103 8.94 1.75 -9.46
C VAL A 103 8.94 0.61 -8.43
N ASP A 104 9.33 -0.59 -8.84
CA ASP A 104 9.42 -1.75 -7.95
C ASP A 104 10.48 -1.55 -6.85
N GLU A 105 11.66 -1.02 -7.20
CA GLU A 105 12.71 -0.71 -6.24
C GLU A 105 12.25 0.37 -5.25
N TYR A 106 11.68 1.48 -5.73
CA TYR A 106 11.15 2.52 -4.86
C TYR A 106 10.11 1.98 -3.87
N ASN A 107 9.23 1.10 -4.34
CA ASN A 107 8.22 0.47 -3.51
C ASN A 107 8.84 -0.50 -2.49
N GLY A 108 9.80 -1.34 -2.92
CA GLY A 108 10.52 -2.25 -2.03
C GLY A 108 11.29 -1.52 -0.93
N ILE A 109 11.92 -0.39 -1.27
CA ILE A 109 12.59 0.50 -0.30
C ILE A 109 11.55 1.11 0.64
N SER A 110 10.41 1.58 0.11
CA SER A 110 9.33 2.13 0.94
C SER A 110 8.82 1.13 1.96
N VAL A 111 8.66 -0.14 1.59
CA VAL A 111 8.27 -1.22 2.50
C VAL A 111 9.37 -1.47 3.53
N ALA A 112 10.63 -1.53 3.12
CA ALA A 112 11.77 -1.72 4.02
C ALA A 112 11.89 -0.60 5.05
N VAL A 113 11.75 0.66 4.63
CA VAL A 113 11.78 1.85 5.50
C VAL A 113 10.62 1.85 6.50
N GLN A 114 9.43 1.41 6.10
CA GLN A 114 8.28 1.29 7.00
C GLN A 114 8.51 0.23 8.09
N GLN A 115 9.09 -0.91 7.70
CA GLN A 115 9.29 -2.07 8.59
C GLN A 115 10.53 -1.95 9.48
N ASN A 116 11.57 -1.23 9.04
CA ASN A 116 12.85 -1.14 9.74
C ASN A 116 13.06 0.26 10.35
N PRO A 117 13.02 0.40 11.69
CA PRO A 117 13.20 1.69 12.35
C PRO A 117 14.58 2.31 12.11
N ALA A 118 15.63 1.51 11.91
CA ALA A 118 16.97 2.02 11.62
C ALA A 118 17.02 2.64 10.22
N LEU A 119 16.44 1.98 9.21
CA LEU A 119 16.34 2.56 7.85
C LEU A 119 15.52 3.85 7.86
N ARG A 120 14.42 3.89 8.60
CA ARG A 120 13.63 5.12 8.78
C ARG A 120 14.46 6.26 9.36
N GLN A 121 15.27 5.99 10.39
CA GLN A 121 16.15 7.01 10.95
C GLN A 121 17.18 7.50 9.91
N ARG A 122 17.78 6.59 9.13
CA ARG A 122 18.73 6.96 8.07
C ARG A 122 18.10 7.86 7.02
N VAL A 123 16.87 7.56 6.58
CA VAL A 123 16.11 8.41 5.64
C VAL A 123 15.89 9.81 6.22
N VAL A 124 15.47 9.91 7.49
CA VAL A 124 15.28 11.19 8.17
C VAL A 124 16.58 11.98 8.24
N ASP A 125 17.69 11.34 8.59
CA ASP A 125 18.99 11.99 8.68
C ASP A 125 19.47 12.49 7.30
N MET A 126 19.28 11.70 6.24
CA MET A 126 19.60 12.09 4.86
C MET A 126 18.74 13.27 4.39
N LEU A 127 17.44 13.26 4.69
CA LEU A 127 16.52 14.37 4.41
C LEU A 127 16.98 15.66 5.10
N ALA A 128 17.37 15.58 6.38
CA ALA A 128 17.88 16.73 7.14
C ALA A 128 19.18 17.30 6.53
N ARG A 129 20.13 16.43 6.17
CA ARG A 129 21.39 16.85 5.52
C ARG A 129 21.17 17.53 4.18
N SER A 130 20.23 17.02 3.38
CA SER A 130 19.89 17.60 2.06
C SER A 130 19.25 18.99 2.12
N GLN A 131 18.85 19.46 3.30
CA GLN A 131 18.23 20.77 3.54
C GLN A 131 19.16 21.77 4.25
N GLY A 132 20.31 21.31 4.76
CA GLY A 132 21.26 22.11 5.53
C GLY A 132 22.53 22.52 4.76
N GLY A 133 22.49 22.50 3.43
CA GLY A 133 23.59 22.90 2.54
C GLY A 133 23.31 24.22 1.85
#